data_AF-A0A699Y7K0-F1
#
_entry.id   AF-A0A699Y7K0-F1
#
_cell.length_a   1.000
_cell.length_b   1.000
_cell.length_c   1.000
_cell.angle_alpha   90.00
_cell.angle_beta   90.00
_cell.angle_gamma   90.00
#
_symmetry.space_group_name_H-M   'P 1'
#
loop_
_entity.id
_entity.type
_entity.pdbx_description
1 polymer ?
#
loop_
_entity_poly.entity_id
_entity_poly.type
_entity_poly.pdbx_seq_one_letter_code
_entity_poly.pdbx_strand_id
1 'polypeptide(L)'
;MGARVDTPLGPDMVPDQAVVERARREDLQRPVMYKVAFRTNSQGEVVYDRAFNTAAMLSSYYDRSPADFLQRIRWNPDDPNVLQLSMPDGLAVRTRVTRRLEDNPSPDRIETSEYLEQVFEDAEMAESQARASPSGTRLKASQCFTKYKYRSEASTAPGQPAIVATQRIGESRWRPLELCYWPEQGAPPAKGKEYPEYGYKRLRGKPPKAQRQQPAVTQ
;
A
#
# COMPACT_ATOMS: atom_id res chain seq x y z
N MET A 1 10.36 21.67 -14.18
CA MET A 1 8.91 21.43 -14.41
C MET A 1 8.28 21.19 -13.05
N GLY A 2 7.45 22.12 -12.55
CA GLY A 2 6.75 21.93 -11.29
C GLY A 2 5.60 20.93 -11.44
N ALA A 3 5.27 20.20 -10.37
CA ALA A 3 4.08 19.35 -10.33
C ALA A 3 2.82 20.22 -10.46
N ARG A 4 1.81 19.75 -11.21
CA ARG A 4 0.52 20.42 -11.43
C ARG A 4 -0.63 19.43 -11.29
N VAL A 5 -1.80 19.91 -10.88
CA VAL A 5 -3.04 19.12 -10.77
C VAL A 5 -3.99 19.52 -11.90
N ASP A 6 -4.14 18.62 -12.87
CA ASP A 6 -5.04 18.79 -14.02
C ASP A 6 -6.28 17.91 -13.90
N THR A 7 -7.39 18.37 -14.51
CA THR A 7 -8.63 17.59 -14.69
C THR A 7 -8.81 17.34 -16.19
N PRO A 8 -8.11 16.37 -16.80
CA PRO A 8 -8.00 16.24 -18.26
C PRO A 8 -9.33 15.92 -18.95
N LEU A 9 -10.28 15.32 -18.22
CA LEU A 9 -11.63 15.02 -18.71
C LEU A 9 -12.66 16.11 -18.32
N GLY A 10 -12.19 17.24 -17.78
CA GLY A 10 -13.04 18.31 -17.25
C GLY A 10 -13.39 18.14 -15.76
N PRO A 11 -13.77 19.24 -15.08
CA PRO A 11 -14.15 19.23 -13.66
C PRO A 11 -15.42 18.41 -13.38
N ASP A 12 -16.34 18.33 -14.35
CA ASP A 12 -17.61 17.60 -14.20
C ASP A 12 -17.41 16.07 -14.05
N MET A 13 -16.23 15.56 -14.43
CA MET A 13 -15.84 14.16 -14.29
C MET A 13 -15.12 13.87 -12.96
N VAL A 14 -14.96 14.85 -12.09
CA VAL A 14 -14.33 14.71 -10.78
C VAL A 14 -15.39 14.37 -9.74
N PRO A 15 -15.31 13.22 -9.05
CA PRO A 15 -16.31 12.83 -8.05
C PRO A 15 -16.39 13.78 -6.85
N ASP A 16 -15.26 14.39 -6.49
CA ASP A 16 -15.16 15.36 -5.41
C ASP A 16 -14.21 16.50 -5.80
N GLN A 17 -14.80 17.62 -6.21
CA GLN A 17 -14.06 18.81 -6.63
C GLN A 17 -13.29 19.45 -5.46
N ALA A 18 -13.72 19.27 -4.21
CA ALA A 18 -13.04 19.83 -3.05
C ALA A 18 -11.64 19.20 -2.86
N VAL A 19 -11.47 17.93 -3.20
CA VAL A 19 -10.16 17.25 -3.17
C VAL A 19 -9.20 17.86 -4.20
N VAL A 20 -9.68 18.20 -5.40
CA VAL A 20 -8.86 18.83 -6.45
C VAL A 20 -8.43 20.24 -6.05
N GLU A 21 -9.36 21.03 -5.48
CA GLU A 21 -9.10 22.37 -4.97
C GLU A 21 -8.08 22.34 -3.81
N ARG A 22 -8.26 21.43 -2.84
CA ARG A 22 -7.28 21.23 -1.76
C ARG A 22 -5.92 20.86 -2.32
N ALA A 23 -5.86 19.92 -3.26
CA ALA A 23 -4.59 19.48 -3.84
C ALA A 23 -3.83 20.63 -4.50
N ARG A 24 -4.54 21.51 -5.23
CA ARG A 24 -3.95 22.71 -5.86
C ARG A 24 -3.45 23.72 -4.83
N ARG A 25 -4.22 23.95 -3.77
CA ARG A 25 -3.94 24.98 -2.76
C ARG A 25 -2.89 24.55 -1.73
N GLU A 26 -2.93 23.29 -1.31
CA GLU A 26 -2.28 22.84 -0.08
C GLU A 26 -1.33 21.66 -0.27
N ASP A 27 -1.51 20.79 -1.27
CA ASP A 27 -0.70 19.57 -1.39
C ASP A 27 0.49 19.74 -2.37
N LEU A 28 0.32 20.56 -3.41
CA LEU A 28 1.36 20.78 -4.41
C LEU A 28 2.61 21.39 -3.78
N GLN A 29 3.77 20.79 -4.09
CA GLN A 29 5.11 21.26 -3.69
C GLN A 29 5.37 21.30 -2.18
N ARG A 30 4.50 20.74 -1.34
CA ARG A 30 4.74 20.59 0.10
C ARG A 30 5.24 19.18 0.42
N PRO A 31 6.55 18.99 0.62
CA PRO A 31 7.06 17.71 1.07
C PRO A 31 6.53 17.44 2.50
N VAL A 32 5.78 16.35 2.65
CA VAL A 32 5.35 15.86 3.95
C VAL A 32 6.44 14.94 4.48
N MET A 33 6.99 15.26 5.66
CA MET A 33 8.00 14.45 6.33
C MET A 33 7.48 13.98 7.68
N TYR A 34 7.62 12.68 7.93
CA TYR A 34 7.30 12.07 9.22
C TYR A 34 8.34 11.00 9.55
N LYS A 35 8.48 10.70 10.84
CA LYS A 35 9.39 9.66 11.30
C LYS A 35 8.76 8.29 11.10
N VAL A 36 9.62 7.31 10.82
CA VAL A 36 9.25 5.90 10.82
C VAL A 36 10.06 5.15 11.86
N ALA A 37 9.47 4.11 12.42
CA ALA A 37 10.05 3.22 13.42
C ALA A 37 9.88 1.76 13.00
N PHE A 38 10.82 0.96 13.48
CA PHE A 38 10.79 -0.49 13.45
C PHE A 38 10.90 -0.98 14.88
N ARG A 39 10.34 -2.15 15.16
CA ARG A 39 10.42 -2.78 16.48
C ARG A 39 10.64 -4.27 16.34
N THR A 40 11.12 -4.89 17.41
CA THR A 40 11.21 -6.35 17.49
C THR A 40 9.88 -6.91 18.01
N ASN A 41 9.37 -7.96 17.35
CA ASN A 41 8.18 -8.70 17.80
C ASN A 41 8.55 -9.78 18.84
N SER A 42 7.59 -10.54 19.35
CA SER A 42 7.87 -11.58 20.36
C SER A 42 8.70 -12.75 19.81
N GLN A 43 8.77 -12.90 18.50
CA GLN A 43 9.57 -13.91 17.79
C GLN A 43 11.00 -13.46 17.49
N GLY A 44 11.39 -12.25 17.89
CA GLY A 44 12.72 -11.70 17.63
C GLY A 44 12.87 -11.09 16.23
N GLU A 45 11.81 -10.99 15.44
CA GLU A 45 11.84 -10.43 14.10
C GLU A 45 11.69 -8.91 14.13
N VAL A 46 12.42 -8.21 13.27
CA VAL A 46 12.27 -6.77 13.09
C VAL A 46 11.09 -6.49 12.16
N VAL A 47 10.06 -5.83 12.69
CA VAL A 47 8.83 -5.49 11.98
C VAL A 47 8.65 -3.97 11.87
N TYR A 48 8.03 -3.53 10.77
CA TYR A 48 7.62 -2.14 10.57
C TYR A 48 6.52 -1.79 11.58
N ASP A 49 6.77 -0.81 12.47
CA ASP A 49 5.81 -0.41 13.51
C ASP A 49 4.64 0.35 12.86
N ARG A 50 3.66 -0.38 12.33
CA ARG A 50 2.55 0.23 11.58
C ARG A 50 1.73 1.18 12.43
N ALA A 51 1.63 0.96 13.74
CA ALA A 51 0.89 1.85 14.62
C ALA A 51 1.58 3.21 14.71
N PHE A 52 2.87 3.23 15.09
CA PHE A 52 3.65 4.47 15.15
C PHE A 52 3.73 5.15 13.79
N ASN A 53 4.03 4.39 12.72
CA ASN A 53 4.24 4.94 11.39
C ASN A 53 2.96 5.54 10.81
N THR A 54 1.80 4.91 11.04
CA THR A 54 0.51 5.45 10.61
C THR A 54 0.13 6.68 11.42
N ALA A 55 0.33 6.67 12.74
CA ALA A 55 0.06 7.83 13.59
C ALA A 55 0.94 9.04 13.24
N ALA A 56 2.25 8.81 13.00
CA ALA A 56 3.18 9.85 12.59
C ALA A 56 2.80 10.44 11.22
N MET A 57 2.43 9.59 10.26
CA MET A 57 1.92 10.04 8.97
C MET A 57 0.64 10.86 9.14
N LEU A 58 -0.36 10.37 9.88
CA LEU A 58 -1.62 11.10 10.09
C LEU A 58 -1.39 12.46 10.78
N SER A 59 -0.52 12.54 11.79
CA SER A 59 -0.18 13.81 12.44
C SER A 59 0.42 14.86 11.50
N SER A 60 0.98 14.44 10.37
CA SER A 60 1.51 15.37 9.36
C SER A 60 0.43 15.90 8.41
N TYR A 61 -0.72 15.23 8.33
CA TYR A 61 -1.89 15.66 7.53
C TYR A 61 -2.96 16.35 8.37
N TYR A 62 -3.12 15.91 9.61
CA TYR A 62 -4.10 16.41 10.55
C TYR A 62 -3.33 17.14 11.64
N ASP A 63 -3.63 18.42 11.86
CA ASP A 63 -3.01 19.27 12.90
C ASP A 63 -3.36 18.78 14.33
N ARG A 64 -2.79 17.62 14.68
CA ARG A 64 -3.08 16.76 15.84
C ARG A 64 -1.82 15.98 16.20
N SER A 65 -1.71 15.59 17.47
CA SER A 65 -0.54 14.84 17.93
C SER A 65 -0.59 13.38 17.47
N PRO A 66 0.56 12.69 17.31
CA PRO A 66 0.58 11.25 17.06
C PRO A 66 -0.15 10.45 18.15
N ALA A 67 -0.13 10.90 19.41
CA ALA A 67 -0.81 10.23 20.53
C ALA A 67 -2.32 10.16 20.31
N ASP A 68 -2.92 11.20 19.72
CA ASP A 68 -4.35 11.24 19.39
C ASP A 68 -4.76 10.14 18.41
N PHE A 69 -3.85 9.73 17.52
CA PHE A 69 -4.07 8.66 16.56
C PHE A 69 -3.70 7.28 17.10
N LEU A 70 -2.68 7.17 17.96
CA LEU A 70 -2.28 5.89 18.53
C LEU A 70 -3.41 5.23 19.32
N GLN A 71 -4.16 6.00 20.11
CA GLN A 71 -5.35 5.48 20.83
C GLN A 71 -6.47 4.97 19.90
N ARG A 72 -6.42 5.33 18.61
CA ARG A 72 -7.39 4.95 17.57
C ARG A 72 -6.92 3.79 16.71
N ILE A 73 -5.68 3.34 16.89
CA ILE A 73 -5.09 2.27 16.10
C ILE A 73 -5.05 0.99 16.92
N ARG A 74 -5.60 -0.09 16.36
CA ARG A 74 -5.32 -1.45 16.84
C ARG A 74 -4.38 -2.15 15.87
N TRP A 75 -3.26 -2.63 16.40
CA TRP A 75 -2.25 -3.33 15.64
C TRP A 75 -1.46 -4.25 16.58
N ASN A 76 -1.14 -5.45 16.11
CA ASN A 76 -0.37 -6.44 16.85
C ASN A 76 1.00 -6.62 16.18
N PRO A 77 2.14 -6.42 16.87
CA PRO A 77 3.45 -6.68 16.29
C PRO A 77 3.68 -8.14 15.88
N ASP A 78 2.97 -9.09 16.50
CA ASP A 78 3.05 -10.52 16.18
C ASP A 78 2.11 -10.94 15.03
N ASP A 79 1.14 -10.08 14.67
CA ASP A 79 0.42 -10.13 13.39
C ASP A 79 0.56 -8.77 12.68
N PRO A 80 1.76 -8.47 12.14
CA PRO A 80 2.08 -7.14 11.68
C PRO A 80 1.30 -6.74 10.42
N ASN A 81 0.52 -7.66 9.83
CA ASN A 81 -0.14 -7.47 8.54
C ASN A 81 -1.51 -6.80 8.65
N VAL A 82 -2.11 -6.76 9.84
CA VAL A 82 -3.47 -6.23 10.04
C VAL A 82 -3.43 -5.01 10.93
N LEU A 83 -3.91 -3.88 10.41
CA LEU A 83 -4.07 -2.64 11.17
C LEU A 83 -5.53 -2.17 11.06
N GLN A 84 -6.10 -1.76 12.18
CA GLN A 84 -7.41 -1.12 12.25
C GLN A 84 -7.23 0.31 12.74
N LEU A 85 -7.94 1.25 12.09
CA LEU A 85 -8.00 2.66 12.46
C LEU A 85 -9.47 3.06 12.58
N SER A 86 -9.83 3.76 13.65
CA SER A 86 -11.19 4.31 13.84
C SER A 86 -11.12 5.81 14.11
N MET A 87 -11.69 6.61 13.21
CA MET A 87 -11.68 8.08 13.29
C MET A 87 -12.99 8.60 13.92
N PRO A 88 -12.97 9.81 14.54
CA PRO A 88 -14.13 10.36 15.24
C PRO A 88 -15.32 10.73 14.34
N ASP A 89 -15.07 10.95 13.05
CA ASP A 89 -16.05 11.26 12.01
C ASP A 89 -16.82 10.00 11.52
N GLY A 90 -16.64 8.85 12.18
CA GLY A 90 -17.30 7.60 11.81
C GLY A 90 -16.54 6.79 10.76
N LEU A 91 -15.42 7.30 10.22
CA LEU A 91 -14.58 6.54 9.30
C LEU A 91 -13.80 5.46 10.05
N ALA A 92 -14.06 4.20 9.74
CA ALA A 92 -13.24 3.08 10.16
C ALA A 92 -12.55 2.40 8.97
N VAL A 93 -11.27 2.09 9.13
CA VAL A 93 -10.46 1.47 8.09
C VAL A 93 -9.73 0.26 8.64
N ARG A 94 -9.98 -0.92 8.06
CA ARG A 94 -9.15 -2.11 8.25
C ARG A 94 -8.23 -2.28 7.06
N THR A 95 -6.93 -2.21 7.30
CA THR A 95 -5.90 -2.51 6.30
C THR A 95 -5.31 -3.89 6.56
N ARG A 96 -5.18 -4.72 5.51
CA ARG A 96 -4.48 -6.00 5.52
C ARG A 96 -3.44 -6.04 4.42
N VAL A 97 -2.19 -6.33 4.77
CA VAL A 97 -1.17 -6.67 3.77
C VAL A 97 -1.34 -8.13 3.38
N THR A 98 -1.73 -8.39 2.14
CA THR A 98 -2.01 -9.73 1.64
C THR A 98 -0.79 -10.38 0.99
N ARG A 99 0.13 -9.57 0.48
CA ARG A 99 1.35 -10.05 -0.16
C ARG A 99 2.46 -9.00 -0.10
N ARG A 100 3.70 -9.47 -0.04
CA ARG A 100 4.90 -8.66 -0.25
C ARG A 100 5.74 -9.22 -1.37
N LEU A 101 6.41 -8.33 -2.08
CA LEU A 101 7.51 -8.66 -2.97
C LEU A 101 8.69 -7.79 -2.60
N GLU A 102 9.87 -8.37 -2.75
CA GLU A 102 11.15 -7.70 -2.67
C GLU A 102 11.81 -7.84 -4.03
N ASP A 103 12.40 -6.75 -4.53
CA ASP A 103 13.13 -6.74 -5.78
C ASP A 103 14.41 -5.90 -5.66
N ASN A 104 15.42 -6.27 -6.45
CA ASN A 104 16.70 -5.56 -6.59
C ASN A 104 17.44 -5.22 -5.28
N PRO A 105 17.75 -6.19 -4.40
CA PRO A 105 18.61 -5.92 -3.26
C PRO A 105 20.02 -5.54 -3.78
N SER A 106 20.45 -4.31 -3.49
CA SER A 106 21.87 -3.92 -3.54
C SER A 106 22.32 -3.55 -2.13
N PRO A 107 23.62 -3.45 -1.83
CA PRO A 107 24.10 -3.24 -0.46
C PRO A 107 23.53 -2.01 0.24
N ASP A 108 23.15 -0.96 -0.52
CA ASP A 108 22.65 0.31 -0.01
C ASP A 108 21.18 0.59 -0.38
N ARG A 109 20.47 -0.37 -0.99
CA ARG A 109 19.08 -0.16 -1.44
C ARG A 109 18.29 -1.45 -1.54
N ILE A 110 16.99 -1.31 -1.31
CA ILE A 110 16.00 -2.36 -1.51
C ILE A 110 14.72 -1.73 -2.06
N GLU A 111 14.09 -2.40 -3.00
CA GLU A 111 12.76 -2.05 -3.46
C GLU A 111 11.77 -3.10 -2.96
N THR A 112 10.69 -2.66 -2.32
CA THR A 112 9.62 -3.54 -1.87
C THR A 112 8.30 -3.12 -2.46
N SER A 113 7.38 -4.07 -2.58
CA SER A 113 5.98 -3.76 -2.82
C SER A 113 5.08 -4.53 -1.86
N GLU A 114 4.09 -3.83 -1.32
CA GLU A 114 3.04 -4.40 -0.49
C GLU A 114 1.71 -4.34 -1.24
N TYR A 115 0.99 -5.45 -1.29
CA TYR A 115 -0.39 -5.51 -1.74
C TYR A 115 -1.29 -5.37 -0.53
N LEU A 116 -2.15 -4.37 -0.57
CA LEU A 116 -2.96 -3.92 0.54
C LEU A 116 -4.43 -4.08 0.18
N GLU A 117 -5.16 -4.71 1.08
CA GLU A 117 -6.61 -4.68 1.11
C GLU A 117 -7.04 -3.66 2.16
N GLN A 118 -7.91 -2.72 1.80
CA GLN A 118 -8.47 -1.74 2.71
C GLN A 118 -9.99 -1.84 2.67
N VAL A 119 -10.57 -2.18 3.82
CA VAL A 119 -12.02 -2.15 4.04
C VAL A 119 -12.32 -0.84 4.74
N PHE A 120 -13.13 -0.01 4.10
CA PHE A 120 -13.66 1.22 4.65
C PHE A 120 -15.10 0.97 5.10
N GLU A 121 -15.37 1.30 6.35
CA GLU A 121 -16.71 1.38 6.92
C GLU A 121 -16.93 2.86 7.21
N ASP A 122 -17.94 3.45 6.59
CA ASP A 122 -18.23 4.87 6.71
C ASP A 122 -19.73 5.03 6.99
N ALA A 123 -20.04 5.64 8.12
CA ALA A 123 -21.40 5.82 8.59
C ALA A 123 -22.20 6.85 7.76
N GLU A 124 -21.56 7.90 7.22
CA GLU A 124 -22.25 8.92 6.40
C GLU A 124 -22.40 8.46 4.93
N MET A 125 -21.44 7.69 4.42
CA MET A 125 -21.49 7.13 3.06
C MET A 125 -22.49 5.98 2.92
N ALA A 126 -22.83 5.29 4.00
CA ALA A 126 -23.88 4.28 4.02
C ALA A 126 -25.26 4.84 3.64
N GLU A 127 -25.53 6.11 3.97
CA GLU A 127 -26.79 6.79 3.62
C GLU A 127 -26.79 7.33 2.20
N SER A 128 -25.65 7.80 1.67
CA SER A 128 -25.58 8.46 0.35
C SER A 128 -25.39 7.48 -0.83
N GLN A 129 -24.85 6.28 -0.61
CA GLN A 129 -24.53 5.30 -1.67
C GLN A 129 -25.31 3.97 -1.63
N ALA A 130 -26.53 3.96 -1.08
CA ALA A 130 -27.41 2.79 -1.03
C ALA A 130 -27.68 2.09 -2.39
N ARG A 131 -27.32 2.70 -3.53
CA ARG A 131 -27.44 2.11 -4.87
C ARG A 131 -26.20 1.36 -5.37
N ALA A 132 -25.01 1.52 -4.76
CA ALA A 132 -23.75 0.97 -5.28
C ALA A 132 -23.13 -0.14 -4.40
N SER A 133 -23.35 -0.12 -3.10
CA SER A 133 -22.92 -1.20 -2.19
C SER A 133 -23.89 -1.29 -1.00
N PRO A 134 -24.74 -2.33 -0.91
CA PRO A 134 -25.84 -2.40 0.06
C PRO A 134 -25.41 -2.49 1.53
N SER A 135 -24.11 -2.65 1.83
CA SER A 135 -23.58 -2.72 3.20
C SER A 135 -22.90 -1.44 3.68
N GLY A 136 -22.77 -0.38 2.86
CA GLY A 136 -21.97 0.80 3.19
C GLY A 136 -20.45 0.53 3.26
N THR A 137 -20.03 -0.71 3.00
CA THR A 137 -18.62 -1.13 3.03
C THR A 137 -17.98 -0.93 1.66
N ARG A 138 -16.83 -0.27 1.63
CA ARG A 138 -16.02 -0.09 0.41
C ARG A 138 -14.70 -0.84 0.53
N LEU A 139 -14.43 -1.72 -0.44
CA LEU A 139 -13.16 -2.43 -0.56
C LEU A 139 -12.24 -1.72 -1.55
N LYS A 140 -11.00 -1.45 -1.15
CA LYS A 140 -9.95 -0.94 -2.03
C LYS A 140 -8.75 -1.87 -2.02
N ALA A 141 -8.35 -2.32 -3.20
CA ALA A 141 -7.09 -3.02 -3.41
C ALA A 141 -6.03 -2.03 -3.92
N SER A 142 -4.92 -1.93 -3.19
CA SER A 142 -3.82 -1.01 -3.51
C SER A 142 -2.49 -1.75 -3.57
N GLN A 143 -1.56 -1.22 -4.35
CA GLN A 143 -0.16 -1.62 -4.30
C GLN A 143 0.68 -0.43 -3.86
N CYS A 144 1.44 -0.60 -2.77
CA CYS A 144 2.41 0.38 -2.29
C CYS A 144 3.82 -0.08 -2.66
N PHE A 145 4.51 0.71 -3.47
CA PHE A 145 5.92 0.52 -3.79
C PHE A 145 6.76 1.37 -2.86
N THR A 146 7.75 0.78 -2.20
CA THR A 146 8.70 1.52 -1.37
C THR A 146 10.12 1.29 -1.86
N LYS A 147 10.86 2.36 -2.06
CA LYS A 147 12.30 2.32 -2.33
C LYS A 147 13.04 2.83 -1.11
N TYR A 148 13.88 1.99 -0.54
CA TYR A 148 14.73 2.36 0.59
C TYR A 148 16.15 2.60 0.10
N LYS A 149 16.78 3.63 0.65
CA LYS A 149 18.20 3.91 0.53
C LYS A 149 18.82 3.96 1.92
N TYR A 150 19.79 3.10 2.16
CA TYR A 150 20.60 3.06 3.37
C TYR A 150 21.85 3.92 3.17
N ARG A 151 22.24 4.64 4.21
CA ARG A 151 23.47 5.43 4.26
C ARG A 151 24.32 4.94 5.41
N SER A 152 25.63 4.96 5.23
CA SER A 152 26.56 4.77 6.35
C SER A 152 26.52 5.99 7.27
N GLU A 153 26.90 5.82 8.53
CA GLU A 153 27.04 6.95 9.46
C GLU A 153 28.01 8.00 8.91
N ALA A 154 29.14 7.57 8.34
CA ALA A 154 30.13 8.46 7.72
C ALA A 154 29.59 9.28 6.53
N SER A 155 28.54 8.81 5.85
CA SER A 155 27.90 9.53 4.72
C SER A 155 26.61 10.26 5.11
N THR A 156 26.21 10.18 6.39
CA THR A 156 24.99 10.82 6.90
C THR A 156 25.35 12.11 7.60
N ALA A 157 24.95 13.25 7.05
CA ALA A 157 25.19 14.53 7.69
C ALA A 157 24.50 14.62 9.07
N PRO A 158 25.06 15.37 10.03
CA PRO A 158 24.45 15.53 11.36
C PRO A 158 22.97 15.94 11.28
N GLY A 159 22.12 15.20 11.98
CA GLY A 159 20.67 15.43 12.01
C GLY A 159 19.89 14.93 10.79
N GLN A 160 20.54 14.29 9.81
CA GLN A 160 19.85 13.66 8.68
C GLN A 160 19.54 12.17 8.96
N PRO A 161 18.48 11.61 8.34
CA PRO A 161 18.15 10.21 8.51
C PRO A 161 19.16 9.30 7.78
N ALA A 162 19.57 8.22 8.45
CA ALA A 162 20.42 7.17 7.88
C ALA A 162 19.67 6.28 6.86
N ILE A 163 18.34 6.24 6.94
CA ILE A 163 17.48 5.50 6.02
C ILE A 163 16.49 6.48 5.40
N VAL A 164 16.48 6.55 4.07
CA VAL A 164 15.50 7.35 3.32
C VAL A 164 14.59 6.41 2.55
N ALA A 165 13.28 6.61 2.66
CA ALA A 165 12.28 5.86 1.94
C ALA A 165 11.50 6.78 0.99
N THR A 166 11.18 6.29 -0.20
CA THR A 166 10.22 6.93 -1.11
C THR A 166 9.10 5.95 -1.41
N GLN A 167 7.86 6.39 -1.22
CA GLN A 167 6.67 5.56 -1.43
C GLN A 167 5.86 6.05 -2.61
N ARG A 168 5.35 5.10 -3.39
CA ARG A 168 4.34 5.34 -4.43
C ARG A 168 3.19 4.37 -4.24
N ILE A 169 2.00 4.90 -4.04
CA ILE A 169 0.77 4.11 -3.93
C ILE A 169 0.00 4.24 -5.24
N GLY A 170 -0.50 3.11 -5.75
CA GLY A 170 -1.40 3.07 -6.89
C GLY A 170 -2.46 2.01 -6.71
N GLU A 171 -3.50 2.05 -7.54
CA GLU A 171 -4.45 0.95 -7.63
C GLU A 171 -3.72 -0.29 -8.15
N SER A 172 -3.93 -1.42 -7.47
CA SER A 172 -3.42 -2.67 -7.98
C SER A 172 -4.25 -3.05 -9.21
N ARG A 173 -3.60 -3.34 -10.35
CA ARG A 173 -4.29 -3.92 -11.53
C ARG A 173 -4.83 -5.32 -11.27
N TRP A 174 -4.44 -5.94 -10.16
CA TRP A 174 -5.17 -7.03 -9.57
C TRP A 174 -6.54 -6.47 -9.17
N ARG A 175 -7.57 -6.82 -9.96
CA ARG A 175 -8.94 -6.67 -9.52
C ARG A 175 -9.02 -7.26 -8.10
N PRO A 176 -9.73 -6.62 -7.15
CA PRO A 176 -10.10 -7.30 -5.92
C PRO A 176 -10.64 -8.65 -6.36
N LEU A 177 -10.09 -9.76 -5.84
CA LEU A 177 -10.65 -11.10 -6.04
C LEU A 177 -12.17 -10.93 -5.91
N GLU A 178 -12.84 -11.03 -7.04
CA GLU A 178 -14.21 -10.60 -7.22
C GLU A 178 -15.04 -11.25 -6.12
N LEU A 179 -15.74 -10.48 -5.29
CA LEU A 179 -17.10 -10.79 -4.83
C LEU A 179 -17.45 -12.21 -4.37
N CYS A 180 -16.52 -13.13 -4.10
CA CYS A 180 -16.90 -14.41 -3.54
C CYS A 180 -16.93 -14.30 -2.02
N TYR A 181 -18.13 -14.49 -1.52
CA TYR A 181 -18.40 -14.95 -0.18
C TYR A 181 -17.74 -16.34 -0.02
N TRP A 182 -16.77 -16.46 0.89
CA TRP A 182 -16.23 -17.76 1.32
C TRP A 182 -16.81 -18.09 2.71
N PRO A 183 -17.55 -19.20 2.88
CA PRO A 183 -18.07 -19.62 4.18
C PRO A 183 -16.98 -20.12 5.14
N GLU A 184 -15.74 -20.29 4.67
CA GLU A 184 -14.64 -20.85 5.45
C GLU A 184 -13.56 -19.78 5.71
N GLN A 185 -13.78 -18.93 6.72
CA GLN A 185 -12.75 -18.03 7.30
C GLN A 185 -11.71 -18.80 8.13
N GLY A 186 -11.22 -19.94 7.63
CA GLY A 186 -10.00 -20.56 8.11
C GLY A 186 -8.81 -19.84 7.45
N ALA A 187 -7.90 -19.28 8.25
CA ALA A 187 -6.77 -18.49 7.81
C ALA A 187 -6.08 -19.07 6.54
N PRO A 188 -5.89 -18.29 5.45
CA PRO A 188 -5.14 -18.77 4.32
C PRO A 188 -3.69 -19.02 4.75
N PRO A 189 -3.10 -20.20 4.44
CA PRO A 189 -1.75 -20.51 4.88
C PRO A 189 -0.74 -19.55 4.25
N ALA A 190 0.19 -19.08 5.07
CA ALA A 190 1.27 -18.21 4.64
C ALA A 190 2.22 -18.96 3.68
N LYS A 191 2.65 -18.23 2.65
CA LYS A 191 3.65 -18.57 1.61
C LYS A 191 3.19 -19.47 0.44
N GLY A 192 3.21 -18.85 -0.74
CA GLY A 192 3.96 -19.38 -1.89
C GLY A 192 3.40 -20.57 -2.67
N LYS A 193 2.18 -21.04 -2.42
CA LYS A 193 1.55 -22.02 -3.32
C LYS A 193 0.76 -21.31 -4.42
N GLU A 194 1.25 -21.44 -5.65
CA GLU A 194 0.45 -21.20 -6.85
C GLU A 194 -0.69 -22.22 -6.91
N TYR A 195 -1.80 -21.82 -7.51
CA TYR A 195 -3.06 -22.56 -7.58
C TYR A 195 -3.28 -23.10 -9.02
N PRO A 196 -2.63 -24.22 -9.43
CA PRO A 196 -2.73 -24.74 -10.79
C PRO A 196 -4.10 -25.35 -11.13
N GLU A 197 -4.85 -25.83 -10.12
CA GLU A 197 -6.21 -26.36 -10.30
C GLU A 197 -7.27 -25.28 -10.63
N TYR A 198 -6.92 -24.00 -10.51
CA TYR A 198 -7.82 -22.86 -10.77
C TYR A 198 -7.51 -22.11 -12.08
N GLY A 199 -6.65 -22.65 -12.95
CA GLY A 199 -6.56 -22.21 -14.36
C GLY A 199 -5.91 -20.85 -14.64
N TYR A 200 -5.12 -20.29 -13.72
CA TYR A 200 -4.48 -18.97 -13.93
C TYR A 200 -3.23 -19.05 -14.83
N LYS A 201 -3.22 -18.30 -15.94
CA LYS A 201 -2.04 -18.12 -16.81
C LYS A 201 -1.08 -17.05 -16.29
N ARG A 202 0.22 -17.34 -16.29
CA ARG A 202 1.31 -16.39 -16.01
C ARG A 202 1.29 -15.23 -17.02
N LEU A 203 0.94 -14.02 -16.59
CA LEU A 203 1.09 -12.80 -17.38
C LEU A 203 2.52 -12.26 -17.27
N ARG A 204 3.46 -12.98 -17.90
CA ARG A 204 4.83 -12.60 -18.36
C ARG A 204 5.80 -13.79 -18.26
N GLY A 205 5.64 -14.76 -19.15
CA GLY A 205 6.78 -15.49 -19.69
C GLY A 205 7.11 -14.88 -21.04
N LYS A 206 8.23 -14.14 -21.17
CA LYS A 206 8.84 -14.04 -22.49
C LYS A 206 9.38 -15.44 -22.80
N PRO A 207 8.99 -16.11 -23.89
CA PRO A 207 9.63 -17.36 -24.26
C PRO A 207 11.13 -17.07 -24.53
N PRO A 208 12.04 -18.00 -24.22
CA PRO A 208 13.41 -17.88 -24.68
C PRO A 208 13.39 -17.72 -26.20
N LYS A 209 14.17 -16.78 -26.76
CA LYS A 209 14.40 -16.74 -28.20
C LYS A 209 14.97 -18.09 -28.60
N ALA A 210 14.19 -18.89 -29.33
CA ALA A 210 14.69 -20.10 -29.95
C ALA A 210 15.87 -19.71 -30.86
N GLN A 211 17.06 -20.23 -30.58
CA GLN A 211 18.11 -20.31 -31.58
C GLN A 211 17.54 -21.17 -32.72
N ARG A 212 17.39 -20.56 -33.90
CA ARG A 212 17.12 -21.30 -35.14
C ARG A 212 18.23 -22.35 -35.31
N GLN A 213 17.91 -23.61 -35.06
CA GLN A 213 18.68 -24.72 -35.61
C GLN A 213 18.50 -24.66 -37.14
N GLN A 214 19.61 -24.53 -37.85
CA GLN A 214 19.66 -24.76 -39.29
C GLN A 214 19.36 -26.25 -39.56
N PRO A 215 18.56 -26.60 -40.58
CA PRO A 215 18.39 -28.00 -40.94
C PRO A 215 19.71 -28.58 -41.47
N ALA A 216 20.06 -29.76 -40.96
CA ALA A 216 21.14 -30.59 -41.45
C ALA A 216 20.86 -31.01 -42.90
N VAL A 217 21.85 -30.80 -43.77
CA VAL A 217 21.86 -31.30 -45.14
C VAL A 217 22.24 -32.78 -45.07
N THR A 218 21.32 -33.66 -45.44
CA THR A 218 21.63 -35.06 -45.72
C THR A 218 22.14 -35.14 -47.16
N GLN A 219 23.30 -35.76 -47.36
CA GLN A 219 23.83 -36.17 -48.67
C GLN A 219 23.04 -37.35 -49.25
#